data_AF-A0A7S0HP19-F1
#
_entry.id   AF-A0A7S0HP19-F1
#
_cell.length_a   1.000
_cell.length_b   1.000
_cell.length_c   1.000
_cell.angle_alpha   90.00
_cell.angle_beta   90.00
_cell.angle_gamma   90.00
#
_symmetry.space_group_name_H-M   'P 1'
#
loop_
_entity.id
_entity.type
_entity.pdbx_description
1 polymer ?
#
loop_
_entity_poly.entity_id
_entity_poly.type
_entity_poly.pdbx_seq_one_letter_code
_entity_poly.pdbx_strand_id
1 'polypeptide(L)'
;RQSGDASTSTETMSKAGAKSAKTDAGKAAKKRPDPEGVKLIEQGDAAMAEKDFAKAIELFAQAQARCAASTVEVVAKDKKPKAPADPAASAEDAAKKEAAKKEEEEERKPRLVLRNPSENVQAKPLREGVSAEHNYALNTDEQLRAHLQATGGKYRTRFPPEPNGYLHIGHAKAMNFNFGQAKLGHEAGVGGETILRFDDTNPAAEKQEFIDSILDNVAWLGHRPLKITYSSDYFTRLYELAL
;
A
#
# COMPACT_ATOMS: atom_id res chain seq x y z
N ARG A 1 -51.07 32.92 -36.18
CA ARG A 1 -51.32 32.85 -34.71
C ARG A 1 -51.40 31.36 -34.39
N GLN A 2 -50.54 30.72 -33.60
CA GLN A 2 -49.48 31.14 -32.69
C GLN A 2 -48.72 29.84 -32.32
N SER A 3 -47.38 29.89 -32.34
CA SER A 3 -46.40 29.27 -31.39
C SER A 3 -46.62 27.83 -30.90
N GLY A 4 -45.67 26.89 -30.99
CA GLY A 4 -44.22 27.03 -30.82
C GLY A 4 -43.85 27.00 -29.34
N ASP A 5 -43.09 25.98 -28.93
CA ASP A 5 -42.43 25.77 -27.62
C ASP A 5 -43.31 25.47 -26.38
N ALA A 6 -42.91 24.66 -25.41
CA ALA A 6 -41.62 24.05 -25.10
C ALA A 6 -41.85 22.72 -24.35
N SER A 7 -41.05 21.71 -24.70
CA SER A 7 -40.80 20.55 -23.85
C SER A 7 -39.94 21.01 -22.67
N THR A 8 -40.54 21.16 -21.49
CA THR A 8 -39.80 21.23 -20.22
C THR A 8 -39.87 19.86 -19.57
N SER A 9 -38.89 19.03 -19.92
CA SER A 9 -38.53 17.82 -19.18
C SER A 9 -38.28 18.19 -17.72
N THR A 10 -39.23 17.85 -16.84
CA THR A 10 -38.99 17.79 -15.41
C THR A 10 -38.04 16.62 -15.16
N GLU A 11 -36.74 16.91 -15.20
CA GLU A 11 -35.70 15.97 -14.80
C GLU A 11 -36.03 15.45 -13.40
N THR A 12 -36.43 14.18 -13.35
CA THR A 12 -36.53 13.40 -12.13
C THR A 12 -35.21 13.50 -11.38
N MET A 13 -35.20 14.29 -10.29
CA MET A 13 -34.04 14.47 -9.42
C MET A 13 -33.67 13.16 -8.75
N SER A 14 -32.87 12.37 -9.46
CA SER A 14 -32.44 11.04 -9.08
C SER A 14 -31.12 11.11 -8.30
N LYS A 15 -30.90 10.13 -7.43
CA LYS A 15 -29.62 9.88 -6.75
C LYS A 15 -28.41 9.88 -7.70
N ALA A 16 -28.61 9.54 -8.98
CA ALA A 16 -27.58 9.60 -10.00
C ALA A 16 -27.19 11.05 -10.36
N GLY A 17 -28.17 11.96 -10.47
CA GLY A 17 -27.94 13.38 -10.69
C GLY A 17 -27.14 14.03 -9.55
N ALA A 18 -27.49 13.71 -8.31
CA ALA A 18 -26.76 14.20 -7.14
C ALA A 18 -25.31 13.68 -7.06
N LYS A 19 -25.06 12.43 -7.48
CA LYS A 19 -23.70 11.85 -7.56
C LYS A 19 -22.86 12.50 -8.66
N SER A 20 -23.48 12.86 -9.79
CA SER A 20 -22.81 13.61 -10.86
C SER A 20 -22.42 15.01 -10.37
N ALA A 21 -23.37 15.75 -9.79
CA ALA A 21 -23.14 17.09 -9.25
C ALA A 21 -22.01 17.12 -8.19
N LYS A 22 -21.97 16.12 -7.29
CA LYS A 22 -20.87 15.96 -6.31
C LYS A 22 -19.50 15.81 -6.98
N THR A 23 -19.43 15.05 -8.07
CA THR A 23 -18.18 14.79 -8.78
C THR A 23 -17.65 16.07 -9.44
N ASP A 24 -18.54 16.88 -10.01
CA ASP A 24 -18.18 18.12 -10.68
C ASP A 24 -17.79 19.22 -9.69
N ALA A 25 -18.49 19.33 -8.54
CA ALA A 25 -18.09 20.19 -7.43
C ALA A 25 -16.70 19.80 -6.86
N GLY A 26 -16.43 18.50 -6.70
CA GLY A 26 -15.13 18.00 -6.23
C GLY A 26 -13.98 18.26 -7.21
N LYS A 27 -14.24 18.22 -8.53
CA LYS A 27 -13.25 18.63 -9.54
C LYS A 27 -12.99 20.14 -9.50
N ALA A 28 -14.03 20.95 -9.34
CA ALA A 28 -13.89 22.40 -9.20
C ALA A 28 -13.06 22.77 -7.97
N ALA A 29 -13.35 22.16 -6.81
CA ALA A 29 -12.59 22.38 -5.56
C ALA A 29 -11.12 21.96 -5.68
N LYS A 30 -10.80 20.90 -6.43
CA LYS A 30 -9.41 20.51 -6.71
C LYS A 30 -8.66 21.49 -7.62
N LYS A 31 -9.38 22.14 -8.54
CA LYS A 31 -8.80 23.10 -9.49
C LYS A 31 -8.62 24.48 -8.86
N ARG A 32 -9.57 24.89 -8.01
CA ARG A 32 -9.66 26.19 -7.34
C ARG A 32 -10.38 26.00 -5.99
N PRO A 33 -9.63 25.78 -4.89
CA PRO A 33 -10.22 25.53 -3.59
C PRO A 33 -10.73 26.84 -2.99
N ASP A 34 -12.02 26.89 -2.70
CA ASP A 34 -12.66 27.97 -1.96
C ASP A 34 -13.12 27.47 -0.58
N PRO A 35 -12.77 28.14 0.53
CA PRO A 35 -13.15 27.69 1.87
C PRO A 35 -14.67 27.60 2.10
N GLU A 36 -15.46 28.46 1.46
CA GLU A 36 -16.92 28.42 1.56
C GLU A 36 -17.51 27.39 0.59
N GLY A 37 -16.90 27.21 -0.58
CA GLY A 37 -17.21 26.13 -1.52
C GLY A 37 -17.02 24.73 -0.93
N VAL A 38 -15.95 24.50 -0.13
CA VAL A 38 -15.71 23.21 0.54
C VAL A 38 -16.76 22.91 1.60
N LYS A 39 -17.20 23.91 2.37
CA LYS A 39 -18.28 23.76 3.36
C LYS A 39 -19.62 23.39 2.70
N LEU A 40 -19.91 23.95 1.53
CA LEU A 40 -21.12 23.61 0.77
C LEU A 40 -21.08 22.16 0.25
N ILE A 41 -19.90 21.61 -0.06
CA ILE A 41 -19.73 20.19 -0.42
C ILE A 41 -20.03 19.28 0.79
N GLU A 42 -19.55 19.65 1.99
CA GLU A 42 -19.84 18.89 3.21
C GLU A 42 -21.35 18.92 3.56
N GLN A 43 -22.00 20.06 3.37
CA GLN A 43 -23.46 20.18 3.54
C GLN A 43 -24.23 19.38 2.49
N GLY A 44 -23.77 19.35 1.24
CA GLY A 44 -24.34 18.50 0.19
C GLY A 44 -24.18 17.01 0.49
N ASP A 45 -23.06 16.62 1.10
CA ASP A 45 -22.82 15.24 1.56
C ASP A 45 -23.72 14.84 2.72
N ALA A 46 -24.01 15.76 3.64
CA ALA A 46 -25.02 15.55 4.68
C ALA A 46 -26.43 15.38 4.09
N ALA A 47 -26.82 16.21 3.12
CA ALA A 47 -28.11 16.09 2.44
C ALA A 47 -28.23 14.76 1.64
N MET A 48 -27.13 14.27 1.06
CA MET A 48 -27.07 12.95 0.44
C MET A 48 -27.28 11.80 1.43
N ALA A 49 -26.80 11.94 2.67
CA ALA A 49 -27.01 10.95 3.74
C ALA A 49 -28.47 10.93 4.21
N GLU A 50 -29.12 12.09 4.23
CA GLU A 50 -30.55 12.27 4.55
C GLU A 50 -31.49 11.90 3.39
N LYS A 51 -30.94 11.51 2.23
CA LYS A 51 -31.66 11.20 0.98
C LYS A 51 -32.43 12.39 0.39
N ASP A 52 -32.07 13.61 0.77
CA ASP A 52 -32.57 14.84 0.17
C ASP A 52 -31.72 15.20 -1.05
N PHE A 53 -32.02 14.52 -2.16
CA PHE A 53 -31.24 14.63 -3.39
C PHE A 53 -31.41 15.98 -4.09
N ALA A 54 -32.56 16.65 -3.91
CA ALA A 54 -32.81 17.96 -4.50
C ALA A 54 -31.94 19.04 -3.83
N LYS A 55 -31.92 19.05 -2.50
CA LYS A 55 -31.07 19.94 -1.71
C LYS A 55 -29.58 19.65 -1.92
N ALA A 56 -29.20 18.37 -2.05
CA ALA A 56 -27.83 17.99 -2.36
C ALA A 56 -27.36 18.53 -3.72
N ILE A 57 -28.19 18.41 -4.77
CA ILE A 57 -27.86 18.94 -6.11
C ILE A 57 -27.67 20.45 -6.07
N GLU A 58 -28.55 21.17 -5.39
CA GLU A 58 -28.46 22.63 -5.25
C GLU A 58 -27.16 23.05 -4.53
N LEU A 59 -26.84 22.39 -3.41
CA LEU A 59 -25.63 22.67 -2.64
C LEU A 59 -24.35 22.37 -3.43
N PHE A 60 -24.32 21.29 -4.21
CA PHE A 60 -23.18 20.98 -5.08
C PHE A 60 -23.04 21.97 -6.24
N ALA A 61 -24.15 22.45 -6.82
CA ALA A 61 -24.13 23.47 -7.86
C ALA A 61 -23.60 24.82 -7.32
N GLN A 62 -24.04 25.22 -6.11
CA GLN A 62 -23.54 26.40 -5.43
C GLN A 62 -22.04 26.28 -5.10
N ALA A 63 -21.60 25.12 -4.60
CA ALA A 63 -20.19 24.84 -4.34
C ALA A 63 -19.34 24.94 -5.62
N GLN A 64 -19.81 24.37 -6.72
CA GLN A 64 -19.12 24.41 -8.01
C GLN A 64 -18.98 25.85 -8.53
N ALA A 65 -20.05 26.65 -8.47
CA ALA A 65 -20.02 28.04 -8.89
C ALA A 65 -19.03 28.88 -8.07
N ARG A 66 -18.98 28.67 -6.75
CA ARG A 66 -18.04 29.38 -5.87
C ARG A 66 -16.59 28.96 -6.06
N CYS A 67 -16.31 27.66 -6.15
CA CYS A 67 -14.98 27.18 -6.49
C CYS A 67 -14.54 27.69 -7.88
N ALA A 68 -15.43 27.78 -8.86
CA ALA A 68 -15.11 28.32 -10.18
C ALA A 68 -14.79 29.83 -10.16
N ALA A 69 -15.50 30.59 -9.33
CA ALA A 69 -15.34 32.04 -9.16
C ALA A 69 -14.15 32.43 -8.26
N SER A 70 -13.59 31.49 -7.49
CA SER A 70 -12.46 31.75 -6.61
C SER A 70 -11.18 32.08 -7.39
N THR A 71 -10.47 33.12 -6.94
CA THR A 71 -9.19 33.58 -7.50
C THR A 71 -7.98 32.93 -6.84
N VAL A 72 -8.20 31.96 -5.95
CA VAL A 72 -7.13 31.20 -5.29
C VAL A 72 -6.51 30.23 -6.30
N GLU A 73 -5.33 30.57 -6.81
CA GLU A 73 -4.53 29.65 -7.64
C GLU A 73 -3.90 28.56 -6.76
N VAL A 74 -4.15 27.30 -7.12
CA VAL A 74 -3.38 26.17 -6.60
C VAL A 74 -2.08 26.13 -7.36
N VAL A 75 -0.95 26.16 -6.66
CA VAL A 75 0.35 25.85 -7.25
C VAL A 75 0.25 24.43 -7.84
N ALA A 76 0.12 24.36 -9.15
CA ALA A 76 0.14 23.09 -9.86
C ALA A 76 1.50 22.44 -9.63
N LYS A 77 1.53 21.14 -9.29
CA LYS A 77 2.76 20.35 -9.32
C LYS A 77 3.35 20.43 -10.73
N ASP A 78 4.44 21.17 -10.88
CA ASP A 78 5.11 21.35 -12.16
C ASP A 78 5.53 20.00 -12.75
N LYS A 79 5.13 19.79 -14.01
CA LYS A 79 5.73 18.79 -14.89
C LYS A 79 7.17 19.23 -15.17
N LYS A 80 8.11 18.36 -14.80
CA LYS A 80 9.57 18.44 -15.05
C LYS A 80 9.90 19.12 -16.41
N PRO A 81 10.50 20.32 -16.43
CA PRO A 81 11.03 20.90 -17.65
C PRO A 81 12.41 20.32 -17.98
N LYS A 82 12.65 20.12 -19.28
CA LYS A 82 13.90 19.66 -19.89
C LYS A 82 14.90 20.82 -19.90
N ALA A 83 16.10 20.62 -19.34
CA ALA A 83 17.14 21.64 -19.29
C ALA A 83 17.74 21.97 -20.67
N PRO A 84 18.12 23.23 -20.92
CA PRO A 84 19.27 23.57 -21.74
C PRO A 84 20.38 24.22 -20.91
N ALA A 85 21.59 24.13 -21.45
CA ALA A 85 22.89 24.29 -20.81
C ALA A 85 23.36 25.75 -20.60
N ASP A 86 23.99 25.99 -19.42
CA ASP A 86 25.22 26.76 -19.10
C ASP A 86 25.48 28.19 -19.65
N PRO A 87 26.45 28.98 -19.12
CA PRO A 87 27.10 29.01 -17.79
C PRO A 87 27.39 30.45 -17.26
N ALA A 88 27.26 30.72 -15.95
CA ALA A 88 28.07 31.71 -15.20
C ALA A 88 27.56 31.85 -13.76
N ALA A 89 28.06 31.00 -12.86
CA ALA A 89 28.04 31.27 -11.43
C ALA A 89 29.30 30.66 -10.83
N SER A 90 30.00 31.43 -10.00
CA SER A 90 31.27 31.08 -9.37
C SER A 90 31.17 29.78 -8.57
N ALA A 91 32.25 29.00 -8.58
CA ALA A 91 32.33 27.66 -7.98
C ALA A 91 32.03 27.63 -6.46
N GLU A 92 32.18 28.75 -5.74
CA GLU A 92 31.86 28.84 -4.32
C GLU A 92 30.35 28.95 -4.02
N ASP A 93 29.57 29.61 -4.89
CA ASP A 93 28.11 29.67 -4.76
C ASP A 93 27.46 28.34 -5.18
N ALA A 94 28.08 27.63 -6.13
CA ALA A 94 27.66 26.28 -6.52
C ALA A 94 27.81 25.29 -5.36
N ALA A 95 28.94 25.33 -4.63
CA ALA A 95 29.18 24.43 -3.50
C ALA A 95 28.23 24.68 -2.32
N LYS A 96 27.92 25.95 -2.01
CA LYS A 96 26.92 26.30 -0.97
C LYS A 96 25.50 25.93 -1.37
N LYS A 97 25.11 26.15 -2.64
CA LYS A 97 23.81 25.68 -3.15
C LYS A 97 23.72 24.17 -3.19
N GLU A 98 24.79 23.46 -3.50
CA GLU A 98 24.81 22.00 -3.57
C GLU A 98 24.79 21.35 -2.18
N ALA A 99 25.42 21.96 -1.17
CA ALA A 99 25.30 21.57 0.23
C ALA A 99 23.89 21.82 0.78
N ALA A 100 23.34 23.01 0.58
CA ALA A 100 21.98 23.34 1.01
C ALA A 100 20.92 22.49 0.29
N LYS A 101 21.14 22.15 -0.98
CA LYS A 101 20.26 21.27 -1.75
C LYS A 101 20.37 19.81 -1.32
N LYS A 102 21.54 19.35 -0.86
CA LYS A 102 21.71 18.02 -0.25
C LYS A 102 21.01 17.93 1.10
N GLU A 103 21.08 18.96 1.93
CA GLU A 103 20.33 19.05 3.20
C GLU A 103 18.81 19.08 2.95
N GLU A 104 18.33 19.89 1.99
CA GLU A 104 16.92 19.94 1.60
C GLU A 104 16.42 18.64 0.97
N GLU A 105 17.25 17.95 0.18
CA GLU A 105 16.91 16.66 -0.45
C GLU A 105 16.94 15.51 0.57
N GLU A 106 17.72 15.62 1.64
CA GLU A 106 17.70 14.70 2.78
C GLU A 106 16.46 14.90 3.67
N GLU A 107 16.01 16.15 3.87
CA GLU A 107 14.74 16.47 4.52
C GLU A 107 13.49 16.09 3.69
N ARG A 108 13.58 16.16 2.36
CA ARG A 108 12.46 15.85 1.43
C ARG A 108 12.31 14.35 1.14
N LYS A 109 13.26 13.50 1.51
CA LYS A 109 13.01 12.05 1.52
C LYS A 109 11.90 11.82 2.53
N PRO A 110 10.82 11.06 2.21
CA PRO A 110 9.89 10.64 3.24
C PRO A 110 10.70 9.82 4.25
N ARG A 111 11.08 10.45 5.36
CA ARG A 111 11.77 9.80 6.45
C ARG A 111 10.83 8.69 6.86
N LEU A 112 11.23 7.45 6.60
CA LEU A 112 10.48 6.29 7.06
C LEU A 112 10.56 6.38 8.59
N VAL A 113 9.56 6.98 9.22
CA VAL A 113 9.44 7.04 10.68
C VAL A 113 9.04 5.64 11.11
N LEU A 114 10.00 4.72 11.06
CA LEU A 114 9.88 3.47 11.75
C LEU A 114 9.95 3.82 13.23
N ARG A 115 8.81 3.65 13.92
CA ARG A 115 8.78 3.67 15.38
C ARG A 115 9.85 2.73 15.89
N ASN A 116 10.56 3.13 16.93
CA ASN A 116 11.52 2.23 17.56
C ASN A 116 10.78 0.94 17.96
N PRO A 117 11.38 -0.26 17.84
CA PRO A 117 10.71 -1.50 18.24
C PRO A 117 10.17 -1.47 19.68
N SER A 118 10.82 -0.73 20.58
CA SER A 118 10.36 -0.46 21.95
C SER A 118 9.07 0.36 22.03
N GLU A 119 8.80 1.23 21.05
CA GLU A 119 7.55 2.01 20.94
C GLU A 119 6.39 1.18 20.38
N ASN A 120 6.67 0.05 19.72
CA ASN A 120 5.64 -0.91 19.28
C ASN A 120 5.09 -1.78 20.42
N VAL A 121 5.71 -1.73 21.61
CA VAL A 121 5.24 -2.44 22.81
C VAL A 121 4.03 -1.76 23.44
N GLN A 122 3.72 -0.51 23.05
CA GLN A 122 2.46 0.15 23.40
C GLN A 122 1.32 -0.40 22.54
N ALA A 123 1.01 -1.69 22.70
CA ALA A 123 -0.25 -2.24 22.23
C ALA A 123 -1.40 -1.43 22.86
N LYS A 124 -2.38 -1.04 22.05
CA LYS A 124 -3.62 -0.45 22.58
C LYS A 124 -4.17 -1.37 23.68
N PRO A 125 -4.73 -0.82 24.78
CA PRO A 125 -5.34 -1.65 25.80
C PRO A 125 -6.34 -2.61 25.14
N LEU A 126 -6.28 -3.86 25.56
CA LEU A 126 -7.17 -4.91 25.08
C LEU A 126 -8.61 -4.45 25.24
N ARG A 127 -9.47 -4.75 24.26
CA ARG A 127 -10.91 -4.43 24.35
C ARG A 127 -11.49 -5.11 25.60
N GLU A 128 -12.47 -4.46 26.24
CA GLU A 128 -13.21 -5.06 27.36
C GLU A 128 -13.69 -6.48 26.99
N GLY A 129 -13.35 -7.46 27.82
CA GLY A 129 -13.66 -8.88 27.60
C GLY A 129 -12.58 -9.71 26.92
N VAL A 130 -11.44 -9.13 26.53
CA VAL A 130 -10.28 -9.89 26.06
C VAL A 130 -9.32 -10.13 27.22
N SER A 131 -9.04 -11.41 27.52
CA SER A 131 -8.08 -11.83 28.54
C SER A 131 -6.73 -11.15 28.33
N ALA A 132 -6.08 -10.70 29.42
CA ALA A 132 -4.71 -10.23 29.39
C ALA A 132 -3.69 -11.35 29.12
N GLU A 133 -4.14 -12.60 29.14
CA GLU A 133 -3.33 -13.73 28.69
C GLU A 133 -3.01 -13.56 27.21
N HIS A 134 -1.71 -13.65 26.92
CA HIS A 134 -1.17 -13.50 25.59
C HIS A 134 -1.95 -14.37 24.59
N ASN A 135 -2.54 -13.74 23.59
CA ASN A 135 -3.18 -14.42 22.46
C ASN A 135 -2.15 -15.02 21.47
N TYR A 136 -0.92 -15.21 21.92
CA TYR A 136 0.19 -15.75 21.13
C TYR A 136 0.87 -16.88 21.90
N ALA A 137 1.24 -17.93 21.16
CA ALA A 137 1.95 -19.06 21.73
C ALA A 137 3.35 -18.61 22.21
N LEU A 138 3.67 -18.88 23.47
CA LEU A 138 5.01 -18.74 24.01
C LEU A 138 5.74 -20.07 23.85
N ASN A 139 6.90 -20.06 23.19
CA ASN A 139 7.77 -21.22 23.14
C ASN A 139 8.42 -21.42 24.51
N THR A 140 8.50 -22.67 24.98
CA THR A 140 9.24 -23.00 26.20
C THR A 140 10.75 -22.86 25.98
N ASP A 141 11.51 -22.70 27.05
CA ASP A 141 12.99 -22.65 26.97
C ASP A 141 13.59 -23.90 26.33
N GLU A 142 12.94 -25.05 26.52
CA GLU A 142 13.33 -26.32 25.90
C GLU A 142 13.12 -26.28 24.38
N GLN A 143 11.95 -25.81 23.92
CA GLN A 143 11.67 -25.64 22.50
C GLN A 143 12.63 -24.64 21.84
N LEU A 144 12.96 -23.54 22.52
CA LEU A 144 13.91 -22.56 22.02
C LEU A 144 15.32 -23.15 21.94
N ARG A 145 15.76 -23.92 22.95
CA ARG A 145 17.05 -24.62 22.91
C ARG A 145 17.12 -25.64 21.77
N ALA A 146 16.09 -26.46 21.59
CA ALA A 146 16.00 -27.41 20.48
C ALA A 146 16.02 -26.69 19.12
N HIS A 147 15.31 -25.56 19.01
CA HIS A 147 15.31 -24.72 17.81
C HIS A 147 16.70 -24.15 17.49
N LEU A 148 17.41 -23.61 18.49
CA LEU A 148 18.77 -23.08 18.31
C LEU A 148 19.76 -24.18 17.92
N GLN A 149 19.63 -25.39 18.49
CA GLN A 149 20.43 -26.55 18.10
C GLN A 149 20.16 -26.96 16.65
N ALA A 150 18.89 -27.02 16.23
CA ALA A 150 18.52 -27.41 14.87
C ALA A 150 18.93 -26.37 13.81
N THR A 151 18.89 -25.09 14.15
CA THR A 151 19.19 -23.99 13.21
C THR A 151 20.64 -23.54 13.25
N GLY A 152 21.36 -23.81 14.33
CA GLY A 152 22.68 -23.25 14.61
C GLY A 152 22.67 -21.73 14.79
N GLY A 153 21.51 -21.15 15.14
CA GLY A 153 21.32 -19.69 15.25
C GLY A 153 21.25 -18.95 13.91
N LYS A 154 21.30 -19.65 12.78
CA LYS A 154 21.16 -19.08 11.44
C LYS A 154 19.76 -18.49 11.24
N TYR A 155 19.67 -17.47 10.39
CA TYR A 155 18.37 -16.97 9.96
C TYR A 155 17.68 -18.00 9.06
N ARG A 156 16.44 -18.35 9.37
CA ARG A 156 15.62 -19.29 8.60
C ARG A 156 14.39 -18.58 8.06
N THR A 157 14.34 -18.37 6.75
CA THR A 157 13.18 -17.79 6.09
C THR A 157 12.56 -18.78 5.11
N ARG A 158 11.35 -18.47 4.63
CA ARG A 158 10.69 -19.27 3.61
C ARG A 158 9.95 -18.38 2.64
N PHE A 159 9.97 -18.72 1.36
CA PHE A 159 9.06 -18.16 0.38
C PHE A 159 8.02 -19.23 0.02
N PRO A 160 6.74 -19.06 0.42
CA PRO A 160 5.72 -20.09 0.23
C PRO A 160 4.67 -19.74 -0.83
N PRO A 161 4.98 -19.82 -2.14
CA PRO A 161 3.99 -19.56 -3.18
C PRO A 161 3.04 -20.74 -3.37
N GLU A 162 1.78 -20.44 -3.68
CA GLU A 162 0.83 -21.45 -4.18
C GLU A 162 1.14 -21.76 -5.65
N PRO A 163 1.25 -23.03 -6.06
CA PRO A 163 1.56 -23.43 -7.44
C PRO A 163 0.31 -23.45 -8.34
N ASN A 164 -0.56 -22.44 -8.24
CA ASN A 164 -1.84 -22.35 -8.97
C ASN A 164 -1.93 -21.15 -9.92
N GLY A 165 -0.86 -20.36 -10.04
CA GLY A 165 -0.83 -19.18 -10.90
C GLY A 165 0.58 -18.61 -11.10
N TYR A 166 0.69 -17.70 -12.07
CA TYR A 166 1.94 -17.00 -12.36
C TYR A 166 2.23 -15.93 -11.30
N LEU A 167 3.51 -15.82 -10.92
CA LEU A 167 3.94 -14.77 -9.99
C LEU A 167 3.79 -13.40 -10.65
N HIS A 168 3.05 -12.50 -9.99
CA HIS A 168 3.05 -11.08 -10.31
C HIS A 168 4.05 -10.27 -9.47
N ILE A 169 4.20 -8.98 -9.77
CA ILE A 169 5.18 -8.07 -9.12
C ILE A 169 5.08 -8.00 -7.59
N GLY A 170 3.93 -8.30 -7.00
CA GLY A 170 3.77 -8.36 -5.55
C GLY A 170 4.65 -9.42 -4.91
N HIS A 171 4.85 -10.56 -5.60
CA HIS A 171 5.74 -11.62 -5.16
C HIS A 171 7.21 -11.21 -5.18
N ALA A 172 7.61 -10.27 -6.05
CA ALA A 172 8.99 -9.77 -6.05
C ALA A 172 9.35 -9.12 -4.69
N LYS A 173 8.41 -8.42 -4.06
CA LYS A 173 8.61 -7.89 -2.70
C LYS A 173 8.77 -9.01 -1.68
N ALA A 174 7.91 -10.02 -1.72
CA ALA A 174 7.97 -11.14 -0.78
C ALA A 174 9.26 -11.96 -0.95
N MET A 175 9.68 -12.22 -2.19
CA MET A 175 10.96 -12.89 -2.47
C MET A 175 12.13 -12.06 -1.96
N ASN A 176 12.23 -10.78 -2.34
CA ASN A 176 13.32 -9.92 -1.89
C ASN A 176 13.38 -9.78 -0.37
N PHE A 177 12.24 -9.75 0.30
CA PHE A 177 12.21 -9.76 1.76
C PHE A 177 12.75 -11.08 2.33
N ASN A 178 12.19 -12.22 1.95
CA ASN A 178 12.58 -13.51 2.53
C ASN A 178 14.04 -13.88 2.24
N PHE A 179 14.47 -13.78 0.98
CA PHE A 179 15.85 -14.07 0.59
C PHE A 179 16.82 -12.96 1.05
N GLY A 180 16.37 -11.70 1.08
CA GLY A 180 17.16 -10.58 1.60
C GLY A 180 17.49 -10.72 3.09
N GLN A 181 16.54 -11.20 3.91
CA GLN A 181 16.81 -11.48 5.33
C GLN A 181 17.87 -12.57 5.52
N ALA A 182 17.83 -13.64 4.70
CA ALA A 182 18.87 -14.66 4.73
C ALA A 182 20.25 -14.08 4.35
N LYS A 183 20.30 -13.22 3.33
CA LYS A 183 21.50 -12.50 2.94
C LYS A 183 22.05 -11.61 4.07
N LEU A 184 21.19 -10.87 4.77
CA LEU A 184 21.59 -10.08 5.94
C LEU A 184 22.19 -10.96 7.05
N GLY A 185 21.65 -12.16 7.28
CA GLY A 185 22.24 -13.13 8.20
C GLY A 185 23.67 -13.53 7.80
N HIS A 186 23.93 -13.72 6.50
CA HIS A 186 25.28 -13.94 6.00
C HIS A 186 26.20 -12.73 6.22
N GLU A 187 25.73 -11.52 5.94
CA GLU A 187 26.50 -10.27 6.14
C GLU A 187 26.84 -10.03 7.62
N ALA A 188 25.96 -10.46 8.54
CA ALA A 188 26.18 -10.40 9.98
C ALA A 188 27.04 -11.56 10.54
N GLY A 189 27.54 -12.46 9.69
CA GLY A 189 28.40 -13.58 10.10
C GLY A 189 27.68 -14.75 10.77
N VAL A 190 26.36 -14.68 10.95
CA VAL A 190 25.54 -15.77 11.54
C VAL A 190 25.05 -16.77 10.48
N GLY A 191 25.03 -16.37 9.21
CA GLY A 191 24.48 -17.13 8.10
C GLY A 191 22.95 -17.01 7.97
N GLY A 192 22.41 -17.33 6.80
CA GLY A 192 20.98 -17.32 6.59
C GLY A 192 20.54 -18.17 5.42
N GLU A 193 19.44 -18.89 5.57
CA GLU A 193 18.98 -19.86 4.59
C GLU A 193 17.47 -19.66 4.35
N THR A 194 17.08 -19.64 3.08
CA THR A 194 15.68 -19.53 2.65
C THR A 194 15.22 -20.84 2.02
N ILE A 195 14.09 -21.36 2.48
CA ILE A 195 13.41 -22.51 1.86
C ILE A 195 12.39 -22.00 0.86
N LEU A 196 12.37 -22.55 -0.35
CA LEU A 196 11.26 -22.39 -1.28
C LEU A 196 10.26 -23.50 -0.99
N ARG A 197 9.08 -23.17 -0.47
CA ARG A 197 8.09 -24.17 -0.10
C ARG A 197 6.82 -23.99 -0.92
N PHE A 198 6.55 -24.90 -1.84
CA PHE A 198 5.28 -24.84 -2.56
C PHE A 198 4.12 -25.14 -1.60
N ASP A 199 3.12 -24.26 -1.61
CA ASP A 199 1.89 -24.49 -0.85
C ASP A 199 0.90 -25.29 -1.69
N ASP A 200 1.13 -26.60 -1.75
CA ASP A 200 0.36 -27.59 -2.52
C ASP A 200 -0.75 -28.24 -1.68
N THR A 201 -1.34 -27.49 -0.75
CA THR A 201 -2.46 -27.96 0.08
C THR A 201 -3.73 -28.24 -0.74
N ASN A 202 -3.82 -27.72 -1.96
CA ASN A 202 -4.95 -27.95 -2.87
C ASN A 202 -4.53 -28.75 -4.13
N PRO A 203 -4.78 -30.07 -4.17
CA PRO A 203 -4.33 -30.94 -5.26
C PRO A 203 -5.03 -30.67 -6.61
N ALA A 204 -6.17 -29.97 -6.63
CA ALA A 204 -6.89 -29.67 -7.88
C ALA A 204 -6.36 -28.42 -8.60
N ALA A 205 -5.60 -27.58 -7.90
CA ALA A 205 -5.14 -26.29 -8.42
C ALA A 205 -3.66 -26.32 -8.86
N GLU A 206 -2.95 -27.40 -8.54
CA GLU A 206 -1.53 -27.56 -8.87
C GLU A 206 -1.34 -27.88 -10.35
N LYS A 207 -0.42 -27.15 -10.99
CA LYS A 207 0.06 -27.52 -12.32
C LYS A 207 1.57 -27.34 -12.41
N GLN A 208 2.21 -28.28 -13.10
CA GLN A 208 3.65 -28.24 -13.34
C GLN A 208 4.10 -26.93 -14.01
N GLU A 209 3.28 -26.37 -14.92
CA GLU A 209 3.58 -25.08 -15.58
C GLU A 209 3.86 -23.93 -14.59
N PHE A 210 3.13 -23.90 -13.47
CA PHE A 210 3.28 -22.84 -12.48
C PHE A 210 4.50 -23.07 -11.60
N ILE A 211 4.78 -24.33 -11.25
CA ILE A 211 5.99 -24.72 -10.50
C ILE A 211 7.24 -24.30 -11.28
N ASP A 212 7.31 -24.68 -12.55
CA ASP A 212 8.45 -24.37 -13.41
C ASP A 212 8.63 -22.86 -13.55
N SER A 213 7.55 -22.13 -13.84
CA SER A 213 7.57 -20.67 -13.89
C SER A 213 8.02 -20.03 -12.58
N ILE A 214 7.58 -20.56 -11.42
CA ILE A 214 8.00 -20.03 -10.11
C ILE A 214 9.50 -20.23 -9.92
N LEU A 215 10.02 -21.42 -10.23
CA LEU A 215 11.45 -21.73 -10.13
C LEU A 215 12.29 -20.81 -11.03
N ASP A 216 11.84 -20.61 -12.27
CA ASP A 216 12.49 -19.72 -13.23
C ASP A 216 12.52 -18.28 -12.73
N ASN A 217 11.42 -17.77 -12.17
CA ASN A 217 11.35 -16.41 -11.62
C ASN A 217 12.26 -16.23 -10.39
N VAL A 218 12.33 -17.24 -9.51
CA VAL A 218 13.24 -17.22 -8.36
C VAL A 218 14.70 -17.15 -8.83
N ALA A 219 15.07 -17.99 -9.80
CA ALA A 219 16.41 -18.01 -10.39
C ALA A 219 16.72 -16.70 -11.15
N TRP A 220 15.75 -16.16 -11.90
CA TRP A 220 15.87 -14.93 -12.67
C TRP A 220 16.16 -13.72 -11.79
N LEU A 221 15.56 -13.65 -10.60
CA LEU A 221 15.85 -12.60 -9.60
C LEU A 221 17.17 -12.84 -8.84
N GLY A 222 17.92 -13.88 -9.17
CA GLY A 222 19.23 -14.19 -8.58
C GLY A 222 19.16 -14.87 -7.22
N HIS A 223 17.97 -15.34 -6.81
CA HIS A 223 17.79 -16.02 -5.53
C HIS A 223 18.11 -17.51 -5.66
N ARG A 224 18.68 -18.10 -4.60
CA ARG A 224 18.97 -19.53 -4.51
C ARG A 224 18.39 -20.11 -3.23
N PRO A 225 17.34 -20.93 -3.31
CA PRO A 225 16.81 -21.59 -2.12
C PRO A 225 17.78 -22.64 -1.62
N LEU A 226 17.82 -22.84 -0.30
CA LEU A 226 18.54 -23.94 0.33
C LEU A 226 17.96 -25.29 -0.12
N LYS A 227 16.64 -25.39 -0.05
CA LYS A 227 15.87 -26.58 -0.35
C LYS A 227 14.52 -26.17 -0.92
N ILE A 228 14.03 -27.01 -1.84
CA ILE A 228 12.66 -26.97 -2.32
C ILE A 228 11.88 -28.03 -1.54
N THR A 229 10.76 -27.64 -0.95
CA THR A 229 9.89 -28.52 -0.16
C THR A 229 8.44 -28.28 -0.55
N TYR A 230 7.56 -29.19 -0.15
CA TYR A 230 6.12 -29.09 -0.38
C TYR A 230 5.38 -29.07 0.97
N SER A 231 4.21 -28.46 1.04
CA SER A 231 3.36 -28.55 2.23
C SER A 231 2.89 -29.99 2.44
N SER A 232 2.66 -30.73 1.35
CA SER A 232 2.27 -32.15 1.38
C SER A 232 3.29 -33.09 2.02
N ASP A 233 4.59 -32.76 1.95
CA ASP A 233 5.68 -33.48 2.64
C ASP A 233 5.41 -33.64 4.15
N TYR A 234 4.59 -32.75 4.72
CA TYR A 234 4.32 -32.66 6.14
C TYR A 234 2.90 -33.11 6.53
N PHE A 235 2.07 -33.62 5.61
CA PHE A 235 0.68 -33.97 5.92
C PHE A 235 0.51 -34.96 7.06
N THR A 236 1.34 -36.01 7.14
CA THR A 236 1.30 -36.95 8.26
C THR A 236 1.55 -36.23 9.58
N ARG A 237 2.57 -35.37 9.63
CA ARG A 237 2.89 -34.60 10.83
C ARG A 237 1.81 -33.60 11.20
N LEU A 238 1.21 -32.95 10.21
CA LEU A 238 0.10 -32.03 10.40
C LEU A 238 -1.14 -32.74 10.94
N TYR A 239 -1.42 -33.96 10.45
CA TYR A 239 -2.50 -34.80 10.96
C TYR A 239 -2.27 -35.21 12.43
N GLU A 240 -1.06 -35.66 12.78
CA GLU A 240 -0.70 -35.98 14.17
C GLU A 240 -0.86 -34.79 15.12
N LEU A 241 -0.55 -33.57 14.66
CA LEU A 241 -0.69 -32.36 15.46
C LEU A 241 -2.15 -31.89 15.62
N ALA A 242 -3.05 -32.38 14.77
CA ALA A 242 -4.47 -32.05 14.82
C ALA A 242 -5.27 -32.97 15.75
N LEU A 243 -4.73 -34.15 16.07
CA LEU A 243 -5.27 -35.09 17.06
C LEU A 243 -5.01 -34.60 18.49
#